data_AF-A0A402ANS4-F1
#
_entry.id   AF-A0A402ANS4-F1
#
_cell.length_a   1.000
_cell.length_b   1.000
_cell.length_c   1.000
_cell.angle_alpha   90.00
_cell.angle_beta   90.00
_cell.angle_gamma   90.00
#
_symmetry.space_group_name_H-M   'P 1'
#
loop_
_entity.id
_entity.type
_entity.pdbx_description
1 polymer ?
#
loop_
_entity_poly.entity_id
_entity_poly.type
_entity_poly.pdbx_seq_one_letter_code
_entity_poly.pdbx_strand_id
1 'polypeptide(L)'
;MSDKSFSQAVQDLQNRITSNLQDSMNHMLRYHTTATAATLNIEDEKVRTVVTNELITDQLIALLTLMKKLHMINKEQHDEFTDYLLRALAAQHSDITNWNTPG
;
A
#
# COMPACT_ATOMS: atom_id res chain seq x y z
N MET A 1 8.04 -32.55 -22.73
CA MET A 1 7.94 -31.37 -21.85
C MET A 1 7.87 -30.17 -22.76
N SER A 2 6.70 -29.55 -22.92
CA SER A 2 6.55 -28.36 -23.78
C SER A 2 6.97 -27.13 -22.99
N ASP A 3 7.91 -26.35 -23.53
CA ASP A 3 8.30 -25.06 -22.97
C ASP A 3 7.05 -24.19 -22.79
N LYS A 4 6.81 -23.75 -21.56
CA LYS A 4 5.77 -22.75 -21.30
C LYS A 4 6.10 -21.53 -22.16
N SER A 5 5.16 -21.13 -23.02
CA SER A 5 5.33 -19.89 -23.77
C SER A 5 5.49 -18.73 -22.79
N PHE A 6 6.29 -17.72 -23.17
CA PHE A 6 6.49 -16.51 -22.36
C PHE A 6 5.15 -15.89 -21.91
N SER A 7 4.14 -15.92 -22.78
CA SER A 7 2.78 -15.46 -22.48
C SER A 7 2.12 -16.24 -21.34
N GLN A 8 2.26 -17.57 -21.29
CA GLN A 8 1.75 -18.37 -20.17
C GLN A 8 2.52 -18.13 -18.87
N ALA A 9 3.83 -17.91 -18.94
CA ALA A 9 4.61 -17.56 -17.76
C ALA A 9 4.22 -16.19 -17.18
N VAL A 10 3.96 -15.20 -18.04
CA VAL A 10 3.46 -13.87 -17.65
C VAL A 10 2.06 -13.97 -17.05
N GLN A 11 1.18 -14.79 -17.63
CA GLN A 11 -0.19 -14.92 -17.15
C GLN A 11 -0.28 -15.68 -15.82
N ASP A 12 0.53 -16.72 -15.63
CA ASP A 12 0.68 -17.40 -14.33
C ASP A 12 1.26 -16.47 -13.26
N LEU A 13 2.23 -15.63 -13.63
CA LEU A 13 2.79 -14.62 -12.73
C LEU A 13 1.73 -13.59 -12.34
N GLN A 14 0.95 -13.11 -13.31
CA GLN A 14 -0.11 -12.13 -13.08
C GLN A 14 -1.20 -12.72 -12.18
N ASN A 15 -1.62 -13.96 -12.41
CA ASN A 15 -2.58 -14.68 -11.57
C ASN A 15 -2.06 -14.89 -10.14
N ARG A 16 -0.76 -15.23 -9.98
CA ARG A 16 -0.13 -15.36 -8.66
C ARG A 16 -0.04 -14.03 -7.91
N ILE A 17 0.30 -12.94 -8.61
CA ILE A 17 0.34 -11.59 -8.03
C ILE A 17 -1.07 -11.18 -7.57
N THR A 18 -2.09 -11.37 -8.41
CA THR A 18 -3.47 -11.01 -8.07
C THR A 18 -4.03 -11.84 -6.92
N SER A 19 -3.78 -13.15 -6.90
CA SER A 19 -4.18 -14.03 -5.78
C SER A 19 -3.53 -13.60 -4.47
N ASN A 20 -2.21 -13.36 -4.49
CA ASN A 20 -1.48 -12.94 -3.29
C ASN A 20 -1.94 -11.57 -2.78
N LEU A 21 -2.26 -10.64 -3.67
CA LEU A 21 -2.81 -9.33 -3.30
C LEU A 21 -4.18 -9.46 -2.62
N GLN A 22 -5.06 -10.28 -3.18
CA GLN A 22 -6.40 -10.50 -2.64
C GLN A 22 -6.37 -11.29 -1.33
N ASP A 23 -5.47 -12.27 -1.21
CA ASP A 23 -5.24 -13.02 0.02
C ASP A 23 -4.61 -12.15 1.11
N SER A 24 -3.67 -11.27 0.78
CA SER A 24 -3.11 -10.30 1.72
C SER A 24 -4.15 -9.28 2.20
N MET A 25 -5.02 -8.77 1.31
CA MET A 25 -6.14 -7.92 1.72
C MET A 25 -7.13 -8.65 2.62
N ASN A 26 -7.52 -9.88 2.25
CA ASN A 26 -8.39 -10.69 3.08
C ASN A 26 -7.74 -11.04 4.42
N HIS A 27 -6.42 -11.27 4.46
CA HIS A 27 -5.68 -11.51 5.69
C HIS A 27 -5.69 -10.27 6.59
N MET A 28 -5.40 -9.08 6.06
CA MET A 28 -5.49 -7.84 6.85
C MET A 28 -6.89 -7.58 7.38
N LEU A 29 -7.92 -7.81 6.55
CA LEU A 29 -9.33 -7.69 6.97
C LEU A 29 -9.74 -8.74 7.99
N ARG A 30 -9.22 -9.97 7.88
CA ARG A 30 -9.59 -11.12 8.72
C ARG A 30 -8.85 -11.15 10.06
N TYR A 31 -7.62 -10.66 10.13
CA TYR A 31 -6.78 -10.74 11.32
C TYR A 31 -6.74 -9.46 12.15
N HIS A 32 -7.41 -8.38 11.71
CA HIS A 32 -7.39 -7.10 12.42
C HIS A 32 -5.96 -6.67 12.80
N THR A 33 -4.95 -7.07 12.02
CA THR A 33 -3.59 -6.60 12.19
C THR A 33 -3.59 -5.15 11.74
N THR A 34 -3.86 -4.26 12.68
CA THR A 34 -3.70 -2.82 12.50
C THR A 34 -2.28 -2.56 12.03
N ALA A 35 -2.06 -1.48 11.26
CA ALA A 35 -0.71 -1.11 10.84
C ALA A 35 0.26 -1.09 12.04
N THR A 36 -0.22 -0.67 13.20
CA THR A 36 0.49 -0.72 14.50
C THR A 36 0.89 -2.14 14.94
N ALA A 37 0.02 -3.14 14.79
CA ALA A 37 0.34 -4.52 15.13
C ALA A 37 1.34 -5.14 14.14
N ALA A 38 1.24 -4.77 12.86
CA ALA A 38 2.16 -5.24 11.81
C ALA A 38 3.58 -4.67 11.99
N THR A 39 3.72 -3.49 12.61
CA THR A 39 4.99 -2.79 12.80
C THR A 39 5.56 -2.89 14.22
N LEU A 40 4.90 -3.61 15.14
CA LEU A 40 5.27 -3.69 16.56
C LEU A 40 6.71 -4.16 16.78
N ASN A 41 7.21 -5.07 15.93
CA ASN A 41 8.55 -5.64 16.04
C ASN A 41 9.65 -4.76 15.44
N ILE A 42 9.31 -3.60 14.87
CA ILE A 42 10.30 -2.63 14.40
C ILE A 42 10.81 -1.84 15.61
N GLU A 43 12.07 -2.08 15.98
CA GLU A 43 12.72 -1.47 17.15
C GLU A 43 12.97 0.02 16.96
N ASP A 44 13.42 0.43 15.76
CA ASP A 44 13.62 1.84 15.43
C ASP A 44 12.25 2.53 15.30
N GLU A 45 11.96 3.42 16.24
CA GLU A 45 10.67 4.13 16.31
C GLU A 45 10.40 5.01 15.08
N LYS A 46 11.44 5.59 14.46
CA LYS A 46 11.29 6.41 13.25
C LYS A 46 10.95 5.52 12.06
N VAL A 47 11.68 4.43 11.88
CA VAL A 47 11.39 3.44 10.83
C VAL A 47 10.00 2.84 11.04
N ARG A 48 9.63 2.51 12.28
CA ARG A 48 8.31 2.00 12.64
C ARG A 48 7.22 2.98 12.24
N THR A 49 7.42 4.27 12.49
CA THR A 49 6.47 5.33 12.14
C THR A 49 6.29 5.46 10.63
N VAL A 50 7.40 5.49 9.87
CA VAL A 50 7.38 5.53 8.39
C VAL A 50 6.58 4.36 7.84
N VAL A 51 6.96 3.13 8.22
CA VAL A 51 6.31 1.91 7.72
C VAL A 51 4.84 1.85 8.13
N THR A 52 4.49 2.32 9.33
CA THR A 52 3.08 2.37 9.78
C THR A 52 2.26 3.32 8.92
N ASN A 53 2.80 4.49 8.59
CA ASN A 53 2.10 5.50 7.78
C ASN A 53 1.96 5.08 6.32
N GLU A 54 2.97 4.39 5.75
CA GLU A 54 2.86 3.76 4.43
C GLU A 54 1.72 2.74 4.40
N LEU A 55 1.69 1.81 5.37
CA LEU A 55 0.64 0.79 5.45
C LEU A 55 -0.77 1.38 5.57
N ILE A 56 -0.95 2.44 6.37
CA ILE A 56 -2.24 3.14 6.49
C ILE A 56 -2.62 3.80 5.17
N THR A 57 -1.67 4.45 4.50
CA THR A 57 -1.89 5.14 3.22
C THR A 57 -2.34 4.15 2.14
N ASP A 58 -1.67 3.01 2.03
CA ASP A 58 -2.02 1.95 1.08
C ASP A 58 -3.43 1.39 1.35
N GLN A 59 -3.79 1.22 2.63
CA GLN A 59 -5.13 0.77 3.01
C GLN A 59 -6.22 1.78 2.60
N LEU A 60 -5.96 3.09 2.75
CA LEU A 60 -6.89 4.14 2.32
C LEU A 60 -7.03 4.20 0.80
N ILE A 61 -5.94 4.05 0.05
CA ILE A 61 -5.97 3.99 -1.42
C ILE A 61 -6.77 2.78 -1.92
N ALA A 62 -6.60 1.62 -1.27
CA ALA A 62 -7.38 0.43 -1.58
C ALA A 62 -8.89 0.65 -1.34
N LEU A 63 -9.26 1.32 -0.24
CA LEU A 63 -10.65 1.69 0.05
C LEU A 63 -11.21 2.67 -0.98
N LEU A 64 -10.46 3.72 -1.34
CA LEU A 64 -10.85 4.68 -2.38
C LEU A 64 -11.08 3.97 -3.73
N THR A 65 -10.23 3.01 -4.07
CA THR A 65 -10.39 2.19 -5.28
C THR A 65 -11.69 1.39 -5.25
N LEU A 66 -12.06 0.82 -4.10
CA LEU A 66 -13.34 0.12 -3.94
C LEU A 66 -14.53 1.08 -4.05
N MET A 67 -14.47 2.25 -3.40
CA MET A 67 -15.51 3.28 -3.49
C MET A 67 -15.74 3.74 -4.94
N LYS A 68 -14.66 3.90 -5.71
CA LYS A 68 -14.75 4.22 -7.15
C LYS A 68 -15.40 3.09 -7.94
N LYS A 69 -15.03 1.84 -7.69
CA LYS A 69 -15.63 0.66 -8.36
C LYS A 69 -17.12 0.49 -8.02
N LEU A 70 -17.53 0.91 -6.83
CA LEU A 70 -18.92 0.94 -6.38
C LEU A 70 -19.67 2.20 -6.85
N HIS A 71 -19.04 3.05 -7.67
CA HIS A 71 -19.60 4.31 -8.16
C HIS A 71 -20.03 5.29 -7.05
N MET A 72 -19.46 5.18 -5.85
CA MET A 72 -19.68 6.12 -4.75
C MET A 72 -18.90 7.43 -4.95
N ILE A 73 -17.77 7.35 -5.65
CA ILE A 73 -16.94 8.48 -6.07
C ILE A 73 -16.58 8.34 -7.54
N ASN A 74 -16.34 9.47 -8.21
CA ASN A 74 -15.92 9.48 -9.60
C ASN A 74 -14.39 9.37 -9.74
N LYS A 75 -13.90 9.33 -10.98
CA LYS A 75 -12.46 9.23 -11.27
C LYS A 75 -11.67 10.45 -10.78
N GLU A 76 -12.20 11.65 -10.95
CA GLU A 76 -11.52 12.89 -10.54
C GLU A 76 -11.34 12.95 -9.02
N GLN A 77 -12.40 12.67 -8.26
CA GLN A 77 -12.36 12.57 -6.80
C GLN A 77 -11.38 11.50 -6.33
N HIS A 78 -11.39 10.32 -6.96
CA HIS A 78 -10.42 9.27 -6.65
C HIS A 78 -8.98 9.72 -6.87
N ASP A 79 -8.70 10.35 -8.03
CA ASP A 79 -7.36 10.75 -8.41
C ASP A 79 -6.88 11.91 -7.51
N GLU A 80 -7.76 12.86 -7.15
CA GLU A 80 -7.49 13.94 -6.19
C GLU A 80 -7.16 13.41 -4.79
N PHE A 81 -7.99 12.50 -4.24
CA PHE A 81 -7.72 11.92 -2.92
C PHE A 81 -6.46 11.07 -2.90
N THR A 82 -6.18 10.33 -3.98
CA THR A 82 -4.95 9.53 -4.08
C THR A 82 -3.72 10.44 -4.11
N ASP A 83 -3.74 11.51 -4.92
CA ASP A 83 -2.63 12.48 -4.98
C ASP A 83 -2.41 13.16 -3.63
N TYR A 84 -3.48 13.58 -2.94
CA TYR A 84 -3.39 14.14 -1.59
C TYR A 84 -2.70 13.19 -0.60
N LEU A 85 -3.12 11.92 -0.56
CA LEU A 85 -2.56 10.92 0.35
C LEU A 85 -1.06 10.67 0.07
N LEU A 86 -0.68 10.56 -1.20
CA LEU A 86 0.73 10.35 -1.58
C LEU A 86 1.61 11.56 -1.25
N ARG A 87 1.09 12.79 -1.43
CA ARG A 87 1.81 14.01 -1.04
C ARG A 87 1.96 14.13 0.46
N ALA A 88 0.91 13.81 1.22
CA ALA A 88 0.96 13.82 2.68
C ALA A 88 2.00 12.81 3.21
N LEU A 89 2.03 11.60 2.62
CA LEU A 89 3.03 10.58 2.94
C LEU A 89 4.45 11.04 2.60
N ALA A 90 4.65 11.62 1.40
CA ALA A 90 5.94 12.15 0.97
C ALA A 90 6.45 13.28 1.87
N ALA A 91 5.56 14.17 2.34
CA ALA A 91 5.91 15.24 3.28
C ALA A 91 6.41 14.66 4.61
N GLN A 92 5.74 13.64 5.15
CA GLN A 92 6.18 12.96 6.37
C GLN A 92 7.53 12.25 6.18
N HIS A 93 7.76 11.64 5.00
CA HIS A 93 9.07 11.07 4.69
C HIS A 93 10.15 12.14 4.62
N SER A 94 9.87 13.33 4.06
CA SER A 94 10.83 14.44 4.01
C SER A 94 11.20 14.98 5.40
N ASP A 95 10.24 15.07 6.31
CA ASP A 95 10.50 15.47 7.70
C ASP A 95 11.36 14.45 8.44
N ILE A 96 11.19 13.16 8.15
CA ILE A 96 11.94 12.07 8.76
C ILE A 96 13.32 11.85 8.11
N THR A 97 13.52 12.28 6.85
CA THR A 97 14.77 12.12 6.07
C THR A 97 15.69 13.35 6.05
N ASN A 98 15.30 14.49 6.63
CA ASN A 98 16.16 15.65 6.87
C ASN A 98 17.25 15.37 7.93
N TRP A 99 18.26 14.58 7.56
CA TRP A 99 19.32 14.09 8.44
C TRP A 99 20.62 14.92 8.44
N ASN A 100 20.75 16.02 7.68
CA ASN A 100 22.05 16.68 7.47
C ASN A 100 22.04 18.23 7.42
N THR A 101 21.45 18.91 8.40
CA THR A 101 21.82 20.32 8.67
C THR A 101 22.10 20.51 10.15
N PRO A 102 23.38 20.62 10.56
CA PRO A 102 23.74 21.11 11.88
C PRO A 102 23.42 22.61 11.92
N GLY A 103 22.64 23.02 12.92
CA GLY A 103 22.59 24.40 13.41
C GLY A 103 23.57 24.57 14.57
#